data_AF-A0A2G9XHZ9-F1
#
_entry.id   AF-A0A2G9XHZ9-F1
#
_cell.length_a   1.000
_cell.length_b   1.000
_cell.length_c   1.000
_cell.angle_alpha   90.00
_cell.angle_beta   90.00
_cell.angle_gamma   90.00
#
_symmetry.space_group_name_H-M   'P 1'
#
loop_
_entity.id
_entity.type
_entity.pdbx_description
1 polymer ?
#
loop_
_entity_poly.entity_id
_entity_poly.type
_entity_poly.pdbx_seq_one_letter_code
_entity_poly.pdbx_strand_id
1 'polypeptide(L)'
;MKTIRISDEVWDEIAKRGKFGETEDDVLRRIFSIAGLSRPLPKPMPSRIKKAILRMSTFVRNGTLFVEFENGRKNQWGLPDQKDRDGIRKVRDIAVEFARQNSASFGQMNAVKKALTDAGYYVAK
;
A
#
# COMPACT_ATOMS: atom_id res chain seq x y z
N MET A 1 16.53 -15.08 -31.63
CA MET A 1 15.77 -16.34 -31.46
C MET A 1 15.88 -17.13 -32.74
N LYS A 2 16.03 -18.45 -32.65
CA LYS A 2 16.00 -19.38 -33.79
C LYS A 2 14.96 -20.45 -33.47
N THR A 3 14.21 -20.91 -34.47
CA THR A 3 13.21 -21.97 -34.29
C THR A 3 13.85 -23.32 -34.57
N ILE A 4 13.72 -24.25 -33.64
CA ILE A 4 14.08 -25.66 -33.81
C ILE A 4 12.82 -26.51 -33.75
N ARG A 5 12.84 -27.67 -34.40
CA ARG A 5 11.78 -28.69 -34.26
C ARG A 5 12.32 -29.79 -33.37
N ILE A 6 11.52 -30.19 -32.38
CA ILE A 6 11.81 -31.29 -31.47
C ILE A 6 10.60 -32.23 -31.44
N SER A 7 10.81 -33.49 -31.05
CA SER A 7 9.72 -34.44 -30.87
C SER A 7 8.90 -34.12 -29.62
N ASP A 8 7.64 -34.57 -29.60
CA ASP A 8 6.75 -34.38 -28.45
C ASP A 8 7.30 -35.02 -27.17
N GLU A 9 7.95 -36.19 -27.29
CA GLU A 9 8.61 -36.85 -26.16
C GLU A 9 9.70 -35.98 -25.52
N VAL A 10 10.48 -35.27 -26.34
CA VAL A 10 11.53 -34.37 -25.87
C VAL A 10 10.93 -33.12 -25.24
N TRP A 11 9.82 -32.61 -25.79
CA TRP A 11 9.09 -31.49 -25.21
C TRP A 11 8.56 -31.81 -23.81
N ASP A 12 7.96 -32.98 -23.62
CA ASP A 12 7.42 -33.41 -22.34
C ASP A 12 8.50 -33.52 -21.26
N GLU A 13 9.68 -34.02 -21.62
CA GLU A 13 10.83 -34.08 -20.72
C GLU A 13 11.37 -32.70 -20.34
N ILE A 14 11.34 -31.73 -21.26
CA ILE A 14 11.69 -30.34 -20.96
C ILE A 14 10.65 -29.74 -19.99
N ALA A 15 9.36 -29.93 -20.26
CA ALA A 15 8.27 -29.39 -19.45
C ALA A 15 8.30 -29.94 -18.01
N LYS A 16 8.54 -31.25 -17.82
CA LYS A 16 8.67 -31.87 -16.48
C LYS A 16 9.81 -31.29 -15.65
N ARG A 17 10.88 -30.84 -16.30
CA ARG A 17 12.08 -30.29 -15.62
C ARG A 17 11.95 -28.80 -15.33
N GLY A 18 11.04 -28.09 -15.98
CA GLY A 18 10.80 -26.67 -15.79
C GLY A 18 10.17 -26.33 -14.45
N LYS A 19 10.47 -25.13 -13.94
CA LYS A 19 9.79 -24.55 -12.76
C LYS A 19 8.84 -23.44 -13.19
N PHE A 20 7.81 -23.19 -12.38
CA PHE A 20 6.86 -22.11 -12.66
C PHE A 20 7.57 -20.76 -12.81
N GLY A 21 7.40 -20.13 -13.98
CA GLY A 21 8.04 -18.86 -14.35
C GLY A 21 9.35 -18.97 -15.12
N GLU A 22 9.85 -20.18 -15.42
CA GLU A 22 10.97 -20.41 -16.34
C GLU A 22 10.47 -20.50 -17.80
N THR A 23 11.27 -20.01 -18.75
CA THR A 23 11.05 -20.23 -20.19
C THR A 23 11.77 -21.50 -20.68
N GLU A 24 11.42 -21.99 -21.86
CA GLU A 24 12.06 -23.17 -22.46
C GLU A 24 13.58 -22.98 -22.61
N ASP A 25 14.02 -21.78 -22.99
CA ASP A 25 15.44 -21.42 -23.09
C ASP A 25 16.14 -21.47 -21.72
N ASP A 26 15.47 -21.06 -20.64
CA ASP A 26 16.01 -21.13 -19.27
C ASP A 26 16.19 -22.58 -18.82
N VAL A 27 15.22 -23.45 -19.12
CA VAL A 27 15.27 -24.88 -18.80
C VAL A 27 16.40 -25.55 -19.58
N LEU A 28 16.51 -25.27 -20.89
CA LEU A 28 17.55 -25.84 -21.74
C LEU A 28 18.94 -25.37 -21.34
N ARG A 29 19.14 -24.09 -21.03
CA ARG A 29 20.42 -23.57 -20.52
C ARG A 29 20.85 -24.26 -19.23
N ARG A 30 19.91 -24.50 -18.33
CA ARG A 30 20.15 -25.21 -17.06
C ARG A 30 20.54 -26.67 -17.30
N ILE A 31 19.84 -27.38 -18.20
CA ILE A 31 20.15 -28.78 -18.53
C ILE A 31 21.51 -28.90 -19.21
N PHE A 32 21.81 -28.04 -20.18
CA PHE A 32 23.07 -28.06 -20.93
C PHE A 32 24.25 -27.41 -20.18
N SER A 33 24.06 -27.02 -18.92
CA SER A 33 25.09 -26.35 -18.11
C SER A 33 25.75 -25.16 -18.82
N ILE A 34 25.00 -24.44 -19.66
CA ILE A 34 25.50 -23.28 -20.39
C ILE A 34 25.52 -22.13 -19.40
N ALA A 35 26.66 -21.98 -18.70
CA ALA A 35 26.89 -20.91 -17.75
C ALA A 35 26.78 -19.55 -18.45
N GLY A 36 25.72 -18.80 -18.16
CA GLY A 36 25.59 -17.43 -18.64
C GLY A 36 24.16 -16.92 -18.62
N LEU A 37 23.91 -16.00 -17.68
CA LEU A 37 22.73 -15.12 -17.60
C LEU A 37 21.43 -15.81 -17.18
N SER A 38 21.42 -16.53 -16.05
CA SER A 38 20.17 -16.63 -15.31
C SER A 38 19.71 -15.20 -15.01
N ARG A 39 18.64 -14.74 -15.68
CA ARG A 39 17.96 -13.51 -15.28
C ARG A 39 17.74 -13.63 -13.77
N PRO A 40 18.19 -12.66 -12.96
CA PRO A 40 17.94 -12.74 -11.53
C PRO A 40 16.43 -12.86 -11.35
N LEU A 41 15.99 -13.99 -10.75
CA LEU A 41 14.60 -14.17 -10.37
C LEU A 41 14.18 -12.90 -9.62
N PRO A 42 13.02 -12.29 -9.94
CA PRO A 42 12.54 -11.14 -9.19
C PRO A 42 12.46 -11.57 -7.72
N LYS A 43 13.25 -10.90 -6.86
CA LYS A 43 13.23 -11.16 -5.41
C LYS A 43 11.77 -11.04 -4.96
N PRO A 44 11.23 -12.01 -4.20
CA PRO A 44 9.87 -11.90 -3.69
C PRO A 44 9.78 -10.60 -2.91
N MET A 45 8.89 -9.69 -3.36
CA MET A 45 8.67 -8.44 -2.65
C MET A 45 8.25 -8.77 -1.23
N PRO A 46 8.80 -8.11 -0.20
CA PRO A 46 8.45 -8.39 1.18
C PRO A 46 6.94 -8.25 1.32
N SER A 47 6.26 -9.34 1.68
CA SER A 47 4.83 -9.31 1.97
C SER A 47 4.64 -8.33 3.12
N ARG A 48 3.95 -7.22 2.85
CA ARG A 48 3.64 -6.20 3.84
C ARG A 48 2.91 -6.89 4.99
N ILE A 49 3.60 -7.09 6.12
CA ILE A 49 3.01 -7.65 7.34
C ILE A 49 1.85 -6.73 7.70
N LYS A 50 0.62 -7.18 7.46
CA LYS A 50 -0.59 -6.42 7.79
C LYS A 50 -0.74 -6.48 9.30
N LYS A 51 -0.21 -5.48 10.02
CA LYS A 51 -0.57 -5.29 11.42
C LYS A 51 -2.06 -5.00 11.50
N ALA A 52 -2.76 -5.69 12.40
CA ALA A 52 -4.16 -5.39 12.70
C ALA A 52 -4.21 -3.96 13.27
N ILE A 53 -4.98 -3.09 12.62
CA ILE A 53 -5.13 -1.69 12.99
C ILE A 53 -6.60 -1.50 13.40
N LEU A 54 -6.82 -0.86 14.54
CA LEU A 54 -8.16 -0.56 15.05
C LEU A 54 -8.96 0.24 14.04
N ARG A 55 -10.27 -0.02 13.93
CA ARG A 55 -11.14 0.79 13.07
C ARG A 55 -11.22 2.22 13.60
N MET A 56 -11.22 3.18 12.68
CA MET A 56 -11.24 4.61 12.97
C MET A 56 -12.30 5.29 12.12
N SER A 57 -13.11 6.12 12.76
CA SER A 57 -14.16 6.94 12.16
C SER A 57 -13.79 8.41 12.28
N THR A 58 -13.96 9.16 11.19
CA THR A 58 -13.63 10.59 11.14
C THR A 58 -14.71 11.34 10.40
N PHE A 59 -15.25 12.40 11.01
CA PHE A 59 -16.26 13.24 10.38
C PHE A 59 -16.23 14.65 10.96
N VAL A 60 -16.74 15.61 10.19
CA VAL A 60 -16.91 16.98 10.63
C VAL A 60 -18.40 17.24 10.83
N ARG A 61 -18.78 17.79 11.98
CA ARG A 61 -20.17 18.17 12.28
C ARG A 61 -20.17 19.45 13.09
N ASN A 62 -21.03 20.41 12.72
CA ASN A 62 -21.20 21.69 13.42
C ASN A 62 -19.86 22.43 13.67
N GLY A 63 -18.99 22.49 12.64
CA GLY A 63 -17.67 23.12 12.78
C GLY A 63 -16.73 22.42 13.75
N THR A 64 -16.97 21.15 14.08
CA THR A 64 -16.11 20.35 14.95
C THR A 64 -15.64 19.09 14.21
N LEU A 65 -14.34 18.82 14.24
CA LEU A 65 -13.76 17.57 13.74
C LEU A 65 -13.83 16.52 14.84
N PHE A 66 -14.41 15.35 14.54
CA PHE A 66 -14.47 14.19 15.40
C PHE A 66 -13.57 13.08 14.85
N VAL A 67 -12.76 12.48 15.73
CA VAL A 67 -11.96 11.29 15.43
C VAL A 67 -12.19 10.28 16.54
N GLU A 68 -12.72 9.10 16.20
CA GLU A 68 -13.07 8.04 17.14
C GLU A 68 -12.50 6.70 16.68
N PHE A 69 -11.98 5.93 17.63
CA PHE A 69 -11.49 4.57 17.44
C PHE A 69 -12.45 3.57 18.07
N GLU A 70 -12.49 2.36 17.51
CA GLU A 70 -13.34 1.25 17.97
C GLU A 70 -13.11 0.85 19.44
N ASN A 71 -11.93 1.14 19.99
CA ASN A 71 -11.62 0.92 21.41
C ASN A 71 -12.19 2.01 22.35
N GLY A 72 -13.01 2.94 21.84
CA GLY A 72 -13.63 4.03 22.58
C GLY A 72 -12.75 5.27 22.75
N ARG A 73 -11.50 5.26 22.27
CA ARG A 73 -10.66 6.46 22.29
C ARG A 73 -11.18 7.44 21.25
N LYS A 74 -11.55 8.63 21.70
CA LYS A 74 -12.07 9.68 20.84
C LYS A 74 -11.54 11.03 21.25
N ASN A 75 -11.45 11.93 20.29
CA ASN A 75 -11.14 13.32 20.54
C ASN A 75 -11.87 14.21 19.52
N GLN A 76 -12.06 15.46 19.88
CA GLN A 76 -12.78 16.43 19.08
C GLN A 76 -12.12 17.80 19.15
N TRP A 77 -12.11 18.50 18.03
CA TRP A 77 -11.51 19.82 17.93
C TRP A 77 -12.45 20.77 17.21
N GLY A 78 -12.64 21.96 17.80
CA GLY A 78 -13.32 23.05 17.11
C GLY A 78 -12.50 23.49 15.90
N LEU A 79 -13.17 23.64 14.76
CA LEU A 79 -12.58 24.16 13.54
C LEU A 79 -12.73 25.68 13.50
N PRO A 80 -11.67 26.40 13.11
CA PRO A 80 -11.72 27.84 12.93
C PRO A 80 -12.53 28.19 11.65
N ASP A 81 -12.55 29.46 11.27
CA ASP A 81 -13.14 29.88 9.99
C ASP A 81 -12.46 29.12 8.82
N GLN A 82 -13.23 28.77 7.80
CA GLN A 82 -12.74 28.15 6.56
C GLN A 82 -11.67 29.01 5.85
N LYS A 83 -11.65 30.32 6.10
CA LYS A 83 -10.63 31.24 5.58
C LYS A 83 -9.33 31.21 6.38
N ASP A 84 -9.35 30.77 7.64
CA ASP A 84 -8.17 30.71 8.51
C ASP A 84 -7.35 29.44 8.23
N ARG A 85 -6.50 29.51 7.20
CA ARG A 85 -5.67 28.39 6.75
C ARG A 85 -4.70 27.91 7.83
N ASP A 86 -4.15 28.83 8.62
CA ASP A 86 -3.18 28.48 9.65
C ASP A 86 -3.85 27.80 10.84
N GLY A 87 -5.04 28.26 11.24
CA GLY A 87 -5.87 27.58 12.21
C GLY A 87 -6.25 26.17 11.76
N ILE A 88 -6.71 26.01 10.50
CA ILE A 88 -7.05 24.68 9.94
C ILE A 88 -5.81 23.77 9.95
N ARG A 89 -4.64 24.30 9.59
CA ARG A 89 -3.38 23.54 9.61
C ARG A 89 -3.04 23.06 11.02
N LYS A 90 -3.16 23.92 12.04
CA LYS A 90 -2.93 23.55 13.44
C LYS A 90 -3.87 22.44 13.89
N VAL A 91 -5.17 22.57 13.65
CA VAL A 91 -6.16 21.54 14.05
C VAL A 91 -5.90 20.23 13.32
N ARG A 92 -5.59 20.29 12.02
CA ARG A 92 -5.23 19.12 11.22
C ARG A 92 -4.01 18.40 11.81
N ASP A 93 -2.95 19.13 12.11
CA ASP A 93 -1.69 18.53 12.57
C ASP A 93 -1.87 17.89 13.96
N ILE A 94 -2.63 18.53 14.86
CA ILE A 94 -3.00 17.96 16.16
C ILE A 94 -3.86 16.70 16.00
N ALA A 95 -4.87 16.72 15.13
CA ALA A 95 -5.75 15.57 14.92
C ALA A 95 -5.01 14.37 14.29
N VAL A 96 -4.09 14.64 13.36
CA VAL A 96 -3.22 13.61 12.76
C VAL A 96 -2.26 13.04 13.81
N GLU A 97 -1.70 13.89 14.68
CA GLU A 97 -0.83 13.42 15.76
C GLU A 97 -1.58 12.56 16.77
N PHE A 98 -2.82 12.92 17.14
CA PHE A 98 -3.69 12.06 17.94
C PHE A 98 -3.92 10.70 17.27
N ALA A 99 -4.20 10.68 15.95
CA ALA A 99 -4.37 9.43 15.23
C ALA A 99 -3.08 8.58 15.26
N ARG A 100 -1.92 9.20 15.04
CA ARG A 100 -0.60 8.55 15.10
C ARG A 100 -0.33 7.94 16.47
N GLN A 101 -0.59 8.67 17.56
CA GLN A 101 -0.42 8.19 18.94
C GLN A 101 -1.31 6.97 19.24
N ASN A 102 -2.45 6.86 18.56
CA ASN A 102 -3.35 5.72 18.63
C ASN A 102 -3.03 4.61 17.62
N SER A 103 -1.82 4.60 17.08
CA SER A 103 -1.34 3.60 16.11
C SER A 103 -2.17 3.56 14.82
N ALA A 104 -2.74 4.69 14.41
CA ALA A 104 -3.45 4.78 13.13
C ALA A 104 -2.50 4.54 11.96
N SER A 105 -3.03 3.88 10.93
CA SER A 105 -2.31 3.67 9.68
C SER A 105 -2.12 4.97 8.91
N PHE A 106 -1.22 4.95 7.92
CA PHE A 106 -1.06 6.08 6.99
C PHE A 106 -2.36 6.42 6.24
N GLY A 107 -3.14 5.40 5.84
CA GLY A 107 -4.43 5.61 5.19
C GLY A 107 -5.45 6.28 6.11
N GLN A 108 -5.47 5.90 7.39
CA GLN A 108 -6.31 6.51 8.41
C GLN A 108 -5.90 7.97 8.67
N MET A 109 -4.61 8.26 8.86
CA MET A 109 -4.15 9.64 8.99
C MET A 109 -4.55 10.50 7.78
N ASN A 110 -4.59 9.93 6.57
CA ASN A 110 -5.09 10.63 5.40
C ASN A 110 -6.62 10.77 5.37
N ALA A 111 -7.38 9.83 5.97
CA ALA A 111 -8.82 9.97 6.15
C ALA A 111 -9.16 11.18 7.03
N VAL A 112 -8.38 11.45 8.09
CA VAL A 112 -8.54 12.68 8.91
C VAL A 112 -8.37 13.94 8.05
N LYS A 113 -7.33 13.99 7.21
CA LYS A 113 -7.10 15.12 6.30
C LYS A 113 -8.23 15.26 5.29
N LYS A 114 -8.73 14.13 4.77
CA LYS A 114 -9.81 14.09 3.80
C LYS A 114 -11.13 14.57 4.40
N ALA A 115 -11.45 14.20 5.65
CA ALA A 115 -12.64 14.67 6.34
C ALA A 115 -12.70 16.21 6.45
N LEU A 116 -11.55 16.86 6.64
CA LEU A 116 -11.47 18.32 6.61
C LEU A 116 -11.75 18.90 5.23
N THR A 117 -11.11 18.35 4.19
CA THR A 117 -11.28 18.85 2.81
C THR A 117 -12.69 18.59 2.28
N ASP A 118 -13.29 17.45 2.62
CA ASP A 118 -14.67 17.09 2.23
C ASP A 118 -15.69 18.04 2.89
N ALA A 119 -15.36 18.60 4.06
CA ALA A 119 -16.15 19.61 4.77
C ALA A 119 -15.82 21.07 4.36
N GLY A 120 -14.98 21.27 3.33
CA GLY A 120 -14.64 22.59 2.80
C GLY A 120 -13.46 23.30 3.50
N TYR A 121 -12.75 22.62 4.42
CA TYR A 121 -11.59 23.18 5.11
C TYR A 121 -10.30 22.85 4.35
N TYR A 122 -9.93 23.73 3.40
CA TYR A 122 -8.76 23.55 2.54
C TYR A 122 -7.51 24.24 3.12
N VAL A 123 -6.40 23.50 3.21
CA VAL A 123 -5.09 24.05 3.64
C VAL A 123 -4.25 24.53 2.44
N ALA A 124 -4.44 23.94 1.27
CA ALA A 124 -3.85 24.35 0.01
C ALA A 124 -4.92 24.23 -1.08
N LYS A 125 -4.91 25.16 -2.03
CA LYS A 125 -5.77 25.16 -3.21
C LYS A 125 -5.13 24.31 -4.30
#